data_AF-A0A6P2AGV5-F1
#
_entry.id   AF-A0A6P2AGV5-F1
#
_cell.length_a   1.000
_cell.length_b   1.000
_cell.length_c   1.000
_cell.angle_alpha   90.00
_cell.angle_beta   90.00
_cell.angle_gamma   90.00
#
_symmetry.space_group_name_H-M   'P 1'
#
loop_
_entity.id
_entity.type
_entity.pdbx_description
1 polymer ?
#
loop_
_entity_poly.entity_id
_entity_poly.type
_entity_poly.pdbx_seq_one_letter_code
_entity_poly.pdbx_strand_id
1 'polypeptide(L)'
;MTSYQNKPLLGKIKIKSTLLVETGLHIGGSSDGLNIGGVDKAVVRDPINEYPYLPGSSIKGKLRSILERVHNKRLNRKGSRDTYRYESDDLVSGFSKIDGQYIPFDGSKNCEVSRLFGSTGATCWIEKTVAICEKLIEENSDKEPRKIENLDCVEVSGRNHPARLTVRDAHLTEDSVKLLKKIDSQLYMTEWKFENGLDRITSAANPRQIERVPKGAEFDFEMVYTAEVVGHIVGDLKNLIVALAILEDDALGGHGSRGYGKVKFKDIKICRYPIDLYKTGQFDDAQLIQFQDIENCLKRFRILKANSKSLLILEGEE
;
A
#
# COMPACT_ATOMS: atom_id res chain seq x y z
N MET A 1 1.87 -22.26 18.31
CA MET A 1 3.29 -22.63 18.28
C MET A 1 4.07 -21.73 17.33
N THR A 2 5.21 -21.21 17.79
CA THR A 2 6.14 -20.36 17.05
C THR A 2 6.83 -21.16 15.94
N SER A 3 6.84 -20.67 14.69
CA SER A 3 7.65 -21.27 13.63
C SER A 3 9.13 -21.14 14.00
N TYR A 4 9.81 -22.25 14.28
CA TYR A 4 11.26 -22.27 14.52
C TYR A 4 12.07 -22.12 13.21
N GLN A 5 11.42 -22.17 12.05
CA GLN A 5 12.06 -21.99 10.75
C GLN A 5 11.86 -20.57 10.24
N ASN A 6 12.96 -19.94 9.86
CA ASN A 6 12.95 -18.66 9.17
C ASN A 6 12.72 -18.88 7.67
N LYS A 7 12.02 -17.95 7.00
CA LYS A 7 11.86 -18.00 5.54
C LYS A 7 13.16 -17.51 4.88
N PRO A 8 13.68 -18.21 3.87
CA PRO A 8 14.88 -17.76 3.17
C PRO A 8 14.59 -16.45 2.42
N LEU A 9 15.46 -15.46 2.60
CA LEU A 9 15.44 -14.23 1.82
C LEU A 9 16.13 -14.48 0.48
N LEU A 10 15.38 -14.38 -0.61
CA LEU A 10 15.92 -14.52 -1.97
C LEU A 10 16.59 -13.22 -2.44
N GLY A 11 16.13 -12.08 -1.93
CA GLY A 11 16.66 -10.76 -2.25
C GLY A 11 15.59 -9.67 -2.17
N LYS A 12 15.85 -8.53 -2.81
CA LYS A 12 14.95 -7.37 -2.85
C LYS A 12 14.72 -6.93 -4.30
N ILE A 13 13.53 -6.41 -4.57
CA ILE A 13 13.21 -5.73 -5.83
C ILE A 13 12.79 -4.31 -5.47
N LYS A 14 13.49 -3.32 -6.00
CA LYS A 14 13.18 -1.90 -5.79
C LYS A 14 12.46 -1.37 -7.03
N ILE A 15 11.35 -0.69 -6.84
CA ILE A 15 10.64 0.04 -7.88
C ILE A 15 10.79 1.53 -7.56
N LYS A 16 11.44 2.27 -8.47
CA LYS A 16 11.66 3.71 -8.37
C LYS A 16 10.94 4.42 -9.51
N SER A 17 10.49 5.65 -9.28
CA SER A 17 9.83 6.47 -10.30
C SER A 17 9.84 7.94 -9.87
N THR A 18 9.64 8.85 -10.82
CA THR A 18 9.26 10.23 -10.51
C THR A 18 7.73 10.33 -10.48
N LEU A 19 7.16 10.65 -9.32
CA LEU A 19 5.72 10.85 -9.15
C LEU A 19 5.38 12.33 -9.43
N LEU A 20 4.72 12.57 -10.55
CA LEU A 20 4.22 13.89 -10.96
C LEU A 20 2.81 14.13 -10.41
N VAL A 21 2.59 15.32 -9.84
CA VAL A 21 1.27 15.81 -9.44
C VAL A 21 0.59 16.50 -10.64
N GLU A 22 -0.40 15.85 -11.26
CA GLU A 22 -1.11 16.41 -12.43
C GLU A 22 -2.23 17.39 -12.03
N THR A 23 -2.77 17.24 -10.82
CA THR A 23 -3.73 18.18 -10.21
C THR A 23 -3.36 18.37 -8.74
N GLY A 24 -3.62 19.55 -8.17
CA GLY A 24 -3.16 19.88 -6.82
C GLY A 24 -3.50 18.79 -5.79
N LEU A 25 -2.51 18.44 -4.98
CA LEU A 25 -2.53 17.27 -4.10
C LEU A 25 -2.60 17.70 -2.64
N HIS A 26 -3.54 17.13 -1.88
CA HIS A 26 -3.64 17.37 -0.44
C HIS A 26 -3.47 16.06 0.32
N ILE A 27 -2.38 15.94 1.08
CA ILE A 27 -2.23 14.92 2.11
C ILE A 27 -2.23 15.66 3.45
N GLY A 28 -3.33 15.52 4.19
CA GLY A 28 -3.52 16.19 5.47
C GLY A 28 -2.72 15.53 6.59
N GLY A 29 -2.14 16.36 7.47
CA GLY A 29 -1.60 15.93 8.77
C GLY A 29 -2.66 15.80 9.84
N SER A 30 -2.30 15.26 11.02
CA SER A 30 -3.15 15.36 12.21
C SER A 30 -3.36 16.83 12.57
N SER A 31 -4.60 17.18 12.90
CA SER A 31 -5.06 18.54 13.23
C SER A 31 -4.51 19.08 14.56
N ASP A 32 -3.46 18.49 15.12
CA ASP A 32 -2.99 18.77 16.49
C ASP A 32 -1.99 19.94 16.57
N GLY A 33 -1.74 20.64 15.46
CA GLY A 33 -1.03 21.91 15.45
C GLY A 33 -2.01 23.07 15.36
N LEU A 34 -2.57 23.52 16.50
CA LEU A 34 -3.25 24.80 16.64
C LEU A 34 -2.25 25.95 16.37
N ASN A 35 -1.91 26.17 15.11
CA ASN A 35 -1.33 27.46 14.70
C ASN A 35 -2.46 28.48 14.76
N ILE A 36 -2.37 29.42 15.70
CA ILE A 36 -3.31 30.53 15.87
C ILE A 36 -3.34 31.31 14.56
N GLY A 37 -4.44 31.20 13.80
CA GLY A 37 -4.59 31.79 12.45
C GLY A 37 -4.16 30.91 11.26
N GLY A 38 -3.94 29.60 11.48
CA GLY A 38 -3.50 28.65 10.45
C GLY A 38 -4.61 28.04 9.58
N VAL A 39 -4.19 27.32 8.54
CA VAL A 39 -5.03 26.59 7.57
C VAL A 39 -5.87 25.50 8.27
N ASP A 40 -7.17 25.40 7.94
CA ASP A 40 -8.07 24.35 8.46
C ASP A 40 -7.54 22.92 8.27
N LYS A 41 -6.80 22.67 7.17
CA LYS A 41 -6.15 21.40 6.85
C LYS A 41 -4.80 21.65 6.20
N ALA A 42 -3.75 21.58 6.98
CA ALA A 42 -2.39 21.72 6.49
C ALA A 42 -1.88 20.47 5.75
N VAL A 43 -1.00 20.68 4.78
CA VAL A 43 -0.26 19.60 4.12
C VAL A 43 0.84 19.09 5.05
N VAL A 44 1.08 17.77 5.08
CA VAL A 44 2.17 17.17 5.85
C VAL A 44 3.53 17.68 5.34
N ARG A 45 4.38 18.12 6.28
CA ARG A 45 5.72 18.65 6.01
C ARG A 45 6.78 17.89 6.81
N ASP A 46 7.96 17.80 6.24
CA ASP A 46 9.14 17.25 6.91
C ASP A 46 9.60 18.23 8.01
N PRO A 47 9.76 17.78 9.27
CA PRO A 47 10.12 18.66 10.38
C PRO A 47 11.52 19.28 10.27
N ILE A 48 12.40 18.76 9.41
CA ILE A 48 13.79 19.23 9.28
C ILE A 48 13.87 20.42 8.31
N ASN A 49 13.18 20.35 7.18
CA ASN A 49 13.29 21.32 6.09
C ASN A 49 11.96 22.01 5.73
N GLU A 50 10.87 21.64 6.39
CA GLU A 50 9.50 22.14 6.19
C GLU A 50 8.92 21.89 4.78
N TYR A 51 9.56 21.06 3.96
CA TYR A 51 9.08 20.75 2.63
C TYR A 51 7.89 19.80 2.71
N PRO A 52 6.88 19.99 1.84
CA PRO A 52 5.80 19.02 1.74
C PRO A 52 6.36 17.67 1.23
N TYR A 53 5.88 16.58 1.80
CA TYR A 53 6.27 15.23 1.38
C TYR A 53 5.05 14.31 1.38
N LEU A 54 5.16 13.15 0.72
CA LEU A 54 4.10 12.15 0.69
C LEU A 54 4.49 10.98 1.59
N PRO A 55 3.77 10.75 2.71
CA PRO A 55 4.05 9.63 3.59
C PRO A 55 3.87 8.29 2.85
N GLY A 56 4.85 7.40 3.00
CA GLY A 56 4.82 6.06 2.44
C GLY A 56 3.66 5.23 2.96
N SER A 57 3.20 5.49 4.19
CA SER A 57 1.99 4.89 4.78
C SER A 57 0.71 5.30 4.03
N SER A 58 0.60 6.56 3.61
CA SER A 58 -0.54 7.07 2.81
C SER A 58 -0.59 6.40 1.44
N ILE A 59 0.56 6.32 0.75
CA ILE A 59 0.64 5.66 -0.54
C ILE A 59 0.36 4.15 -0.39
N LYS A 60 1.02 3.49 0.57
CA LYS A 60 0.83 2.05 0.84
C LYS A 60 -0.63 1.73 1.19
N GLY A 61 -1.28 2.55 2.00
CA GLY A 61 -2.69 2.39 2.37
C GLY A 61 -3.63 2.53 1.17
N LYS A 62 -3.37 3.52 0.30
CA LYS A 62 -4.14 3.69 -0.94
C LYS A 62 -3.98 2.49 -1.88
N LEU A 63 -2.74 2.02 -2.09
CA LEU A 63 -2.47 0.85 -2.92
C LEU A 63 -3.13 -0.42 -2.34
N ARG A 64 -3.11 -0.59 -1.02
CA ARG A 64 -3.82 -1.70 -0.34
C ARG A 64 -5.32 -1.62 -0.60
N SER A 65 -5.94 -0.46 -0.41
CA SER A 65 -7.38 -0.26 -0.62
C SER A 65 -7.80 -0.55 -2.07
N ILE A 66 -6.99 -0.14 -3.04
CA ILE A 66 -7.20 -0.48 -4.45
C ILE A 66 -7.18 -1.99 -4.64
N LEU A 67 -6.16 -2.68 -4.13
CA LEU A 67 -6.03 -4.14 -4.30
C LEU A 67 -7.10 -4.94 -3.57
N GLU A 68 -7.56 -4.50 -2.39
CA GLU A 68 -8.71 -5.09 -1.71
C GLU A 68 -9.96 -5.06 -2.60
N ARG A 69 -10.20 -3.95 -3.31
CA ARG A 69 -11.31 -3.81 -4.26
C ARG A 69 -11.12 -4.64 -5.53
N VAL A 70 -9.91 -4.64 -6.10
CA VAL A 70 -9.58 -5.42 -7.30
C VAL A 70 -9.80 -6.92 -7.06
N HIS A 71 -9.44 -7.40 -5.87
CA HIS A 71 -9.62 -8.80 -5.47
C HIS A 71 -10.97 -9.08 -4.80
N ASN A 72 -11.89 -8.11 -4.77
CA ASN A 72 -13.22 -8.20 -4.18
C ASN A 72 -13.22 -8.80 -2.75
N LYS A 73 -12.27 -8.36 -1.92
CA LYS A 73 -12.13 -8.90 -0.55
C LYS A 73 -13.27 -8.38 0.34
N ARG A 74 -13.87 -9.27 1.14
CA ARG A 74 -14.95 -8.92 2.07
C ARG A 74 -14.40 -8.19 3.28
N LEU A 75 -14.93 -7.02 3.61
CA LEU A 75 -14.47 -6.29 4.79
C LEU A 75 -14.83 -7.07 6.06
N ASN A 76 -13.81 -7.38 6.85
CA ASN A 76 -13.93 -8.29 7.99
C ASN A 76 -13.22 -7.79 9.26
N ARG A 77 -12.82 -6.51 9.29
CA ARG A 77 -12.27 -5.88 10.49
C ARG A 77 -12.68 -4.42 10.61
N LYS A 78 -13.12 -4.02 11.80
CA LYS A 78 -13.40 -2.61 12.11
C LYS A 78 -12.10 -1.82 12.23
N GLY A 79 -12.04 -0.68 11.54
CA GLY A 79 -10.97 0.31 11.60
C GLY A 79 -11.32 1.47 12.53
N SER A 80 -10.64 2.61 12.34
CA SER A 80 -10.94 3.85 13.06
C SER A 80 -12.13 4.59 12.43
N ARG A 81 -12.85 5.40 13.21
CA ARG A 81 -13.93 6.29 12.74
C ARG A 81 -14.98 5.58 11.85
N ASP A 82 -15.46 4.43 12.30
CA ASP A 82 -16.46 3.59 11.61
C ASP A 82 -16.10 3.12 10.19
N THR A 83 -14.79 3.03 9.92
CA THR A 83 -14.30 2.36 8.70
C THR A 83 -14.23 0.84 8.89
N TYR A 84 -14.33 0.11 7.80
CA TYR A 84 -14.05 -1.33 7.75
C TYR A 84 -12.98 -1.62 6.71
N ARG A 85 -12.17 -2.63 6.97
CA ARG A 85 -11.12 -3.09 6.06
C ARG A 85 -11.10 -4.61 5.97
N TYR A 86 -10.46 -5.12 4.92
CA TYR A 86 -10.12 -6.53 4.86
C TYR A 86 -8.83 -6.82 5.64
N GLU A 87 -8.79 -7.94 6.35
CA GLU A 87 -7.63 -8.47 7.02
C GLU A 87 -7.64 -10.01 6.97
N SER A 88 -6.48 -10.62 6.76
CA SER A 88 -6.32 -12.05 7.03
C SER A 88 -6.02 -12.26 8.51
N ASP A 89 -6.98 -12.80 9.26
CA ASP A 89 -6.84 -12.94 10.72
C ASP A 89 -5.87 -14.06 11.14
N ASP A 90 -5.46 -14.95 10.23
CA ASP A 90 -4.40 -15.94 10.44
C ASP A 90 -3.55 -16.18 9.17
N LEU A 91 -2.54 -17.05 9.27
CA LEU A 91 -1.76 -17.59 8.15
C LEU A 91 -2.58 -18.50 7.23
N VAL A 92 -3.58 -19.20 7.77
CA VAL A 92 -4.51 -20.05 6.99
C VAL A 92 -5.92 -19.44 6.95
N SER A 93 -6.73 -19.87 5.99
CA SER A 93 -8.08 -19.34 5.80
C SER A 93 -9.01 -19.71 6.94
N GLY A 94 -10.03 -18.87 7.16
CA GLY A 94 -10.99 -19.06 8.23
C GLY A 94 -12.09 -18.01 8.18
N PHE A 95 -12.71 -17.76 9.34
CA PHE A 95 -13.80 -16.81 9.50
C PHE A 95 -13.53 -15.81 10.62
N SER A 96 -13.74 -14.54 10.33
CA SER A 96 -13.79 -13.46 11.32
C SER A 96 -15.19 -13.36 11.88
N LYS A 97 -15.32 -13.04 13.17
CA LYS A 97 -16.62 -12.80 13.80
C LYS A 97 -16.83 -11.29 13.98
N ILE A 98 -17.82 -10.73 13.30
CA ILE A 98 -18.19 -9.30 13.42
C ILE A 98 -19.69 -9.21 13.63
N ASP A 99 -20.10 -8.52 14.69
CA ASP A 99 -21.53 -8.25 14.99
C ASP A 99 -22.40 -9.52 14.92
N GLY A 100 -21.84 -10.66 15.38
CA GLY A 100 -22.51 -11.97 15.38
C GLY A 100 -22.48 -12.73 14.06
N GLN A 101 -21.98 -12.13 12.98
CA GLN A 101 -21.82 -12.76 11.66
C GLN A 101 -20.41 -13.34 11.49
N TYR A 102 -20.31 -14.37 10.66
CA TYR A 102 -19.05 -15.01 10.27
C TYR A 102 -18.69 -14.62 8.84
N ILE A 103 -17.58 -13.92 8.68
CA ILE A 103 -17.12 -13.42 7.38
C ILE A 103 -15.86 -14.21 6.98
N PRO A 104 -15.87 -14.92 5.84
CA PRO A 104 -14.70 -15.68 5.41
C PRO A 104 -13.54 -14.75 5.01
N PHE A 105 -12.32 -15.18 5.30
CA PHE A 105 -11.09 -14.55 4.86
C PHE A 105 -10.10 -15.58 4.32
N ASP A 106 -9.24 -15.13 3.40
CA ASP A 106 -8.15 -15.96 2.88
C ASP A 106 -6.94 -15.90 3.82
N GLY A 107 -6.31 -17.04 4.08
CA GLY A 107 -5.10 -17.10 4.89
C GLY A 107 -3.98 -16.24 4.32
N SER A 108 -3.29 -15.50 5.18
CA SER A 108 -2.24 -14.54 4.74
C SER A 108 -1.06 -15.19 4.02
N LYS A 109 -0.82 -16.50 4.15
CA LYS A 109 0.19 -17.22 3.34
C LYS A 109 -0.10 -17.12 1.84
N ASN A 110 -1.37 -17.19 1.46
CA ASN A 110 -1.82 -17.29 0.07
C ASN A 110 -2.61 -16.07 -0.39
N CYS A 111 -3.14 -15.24 0.51
CA CYS A 111 -3.87 -14.04 0.14
C CYS A 111 -2.97 -13.00 -0.55
N GLU A 112 -3.34 -12.57 -1.76
CA GLU A 112 -2.62 -11.62 -2.61
C GLU A 112 -2.41 -10.26 -1.94
N VAL A 113 -3.39 -9.83 -1.16
CA VAL A 113 -3.34 -8.55 -0.45
C VAL A 113 -2.49 -8.69 0.81
N SER A 114 -2.85 -9.62 1.70
CA SER A 114 -2.22 -9.72 3.02
C SER A 114 -0.75 -10.13 2.95
N ARG A 115 -0.33 -10.96 1.99
CA ARG A 115 1.10 -11.31 1.85
C ARG A 115 1.96 -10.14 1.37
N LEU A 116 1.39 -9.22 0.60
CA LEU A 116 2.05 -8.00 0.15
C LEU A 116 2.11 -6.94 1.25
N PHE A 117 0.95 -6.62 1.83
CA PHE A 117 0.79 -5.49 2.76
C PHE A 117 0.96 -5.85 4.23
N GLY A 118 1.03 -7.14 4.55
CA GLY A 118 1.04 -7.69 5.90
C GLY A 118 -0.38 -7.82 6.46
N SER A 119 -0.53 -8.70 7.44
CA SER A 119 -1.76 -8.81 8.23
C SER A 119 -1.45 -9.02 9.69
N THR A 120 -2.32 -8.46 10.54
CA THR A 120 -2.24 -8.62 11.99
C THR A 120 -3.20 -9.72 12.43
N GLY A 121 -2.68 -10.75 13.08
CA GLY A 121 -3.51 -11.84 13.59
C GLY A 121 -4.57 -11.34 14.57
N ALA A 122 -5.73 -11.98 14.58
CA ALA A 122 -6.78 -11.74 15.57
C ALA A 122 -7.50 -13.04 15.92
N THR A 123 -8.33 -13.00 16.96
CA THR A 123 -9.21 -14.12 17.30
C THR A 123 -10.12 -14.42 16.11
N CYS A 124 -10.04 -15.64 15.60
CA CYS A 124 -10.77 -16.08 14.42
C CYS A 124 -11.18 -17.55 14.55
N TRP A 125 -11.98 -18.01 13.58
CA TRP A 125 -12.52 -19.36 13.54
C TRP A 125 -11.90 -20.12 12.37
N ILE A 126 -11.28 -21.26 12.65
CA ILE A 126 -10.60 -22.09 11.64
C ILE A 126 -11.18 -23.51 11.74
N GLU A 127 -11.29 -24.19 10.59
CA GLU A 127 -11.69 -25.60 10.55
C GLU A 127 -10.83 -26.44 11.51
N LYS A 128 -11.47 -27.29 12.33
CA LYS A 128 -10.81 -28.03 13.41
C LYS A 128 -9.64 -28.88 12.90
N THR A 129 -9.83 -29.56 11.78
CA THR A 129 -8.80 -30.38 11.11
C THR A 129 -7.58 -29.52 10.75
N VAL A 130 -7.78 -28.36 10.12
CA VAL A 130 -6.74 -27.41 9.74
C VAL A 130 -6.05 -26.81 10.98
N ALA A 131 -6.82 -26.48 12.03
CA ALA A 131 -6.29 -25.94 13.27
C ALA A 131 -5.37 -26.94 14.00
N ILE A 132 -5.71 -28.23 13.97
CA ILE A 132 -4.85 -29.32 14.46
C ILE A 132 -3.59 -29.44 13.59
N CYS A 133 -3.73 -29.49 12.25
CA CYS A 133 -2.60 -29.59 11.33
C CYS A 133 -1.61 -28.42 11.47
N GLU A 134 -2.12 -27.20 11.69
CA GLU A 134 -1.30 -26.00 11.92
C GLU A 134 -0.83 -25.85 13.37
N LYS A 135 -1.13 -26.84 14.24
CA LYS A 135 -0.73 -26.87 15.67
C LYS A 135 -1.21 -25.63 16.43
N LEU A 136 -2.42 -25.19 16.13
CA LEU A 136 -3.12 -24.09 16.81
C LEU A 136 -3.91 -24.60 18.02
N ILE A 137 -4.34 -25.86 17.96
CA ILE A 137 -4.95 -26.60 19.06
C ILE A 137 -4.36 -28.01 19.13
N GLU A 138 -4.49 -28.67 20.27
CA GLU A 138 -4.13 -30.08 20.45
C GLU A 138 -5.24 -31.01 19.90
N GLU A 139 -4.88 -32.23 19.50
CA GLU A 139 -5.86 -33.22 19.00
C GLU A 139 -6.96 -33.53 20.03
N ASN A 140 -6.59 -33.60 21.31
CA ASN A 140 -7.49 -33.84 22.44
C ASN A 140 -8.11 -32.56 23.01
N SER A 141 -8.14 -31.46 22.25
CA SER A 141 -8.66 -30.19 22.75
C SER A 141 -10.16 -30.28 23.09
N ASP A 142 -10.50 -29.85 24.32
CA ASP A 142 -11.88 -29.71 24.82
C ASP A 142 -12.69 -28.59 24.14
N LYS A 143 -12.11 -27.87 23.18
CA LYS A 143 -12.84 -26.82 22.46
C LYS A 143 -13.92 -27.46 21.58
N GLU A 144 -15.18 -27.26 21.98
CA GLU A 144 -16.33 -27.66 21.20
C GLU A 144 -16.37 -26.92 19.85
N PRO A 145 -16.41 -27.63 18.71
CA PRO A 145 -16.49 -26.99 17.42
C PRO A 145 -17.87 -26.35 17.21
N ARG A 146 -17.89 -25.24 16.49
CA ARG A 146 -19.10 -24.59 16.01
C ARG A 146 -19.23 -24.79 14.50
N LYS A 147 -20.44 -25.10 14.06
CA LYS A 147 -20.74 -25.22 12.64
C LYS A 147 -20.83 -23.84 11.97
N ILE A 148 -19.92 -23.55 11.05
CA ILE A 148 -19.87 -22.31 10.26
C ILE A 148 -19.77 -22.71 8.79
N GLU A 149 -20.74 -22.32 7.96
CA GLU A 149 -20.80 -22.69 6.53
C GLU A 149 -20.59 -24.21 6.28
N ASN A 150 -21.16 -25.07 7.14
CA ASN A 150 -21.01 -26.54 7.16
C ASN A 150 -19.64 -27.09 7.57
N LEU A 151 -18.71 -26.25 7.99
CA LEU A 151 -17.42 -26.64 8.55
C LEU A 151 -17.47 -26.65 10.08
N ASP A 152 -16.81 -27.63 10.69
CA ASP A 152 -16.61 -27.69 12.14
C ASP A 152 -15.42 -26.82 12.51
N CYS A 153 -15.69 -25.60 12.95
CA CYS A 153 -14.68 -24.59 13.23
C CYS A 153 -14.44 -24.39 14.74
N VAL A 154 -13.21 -24.08 15.11
CA VAL A 154 -12.80 -23.78 16.48
C VAL A 154 -12.22 -22.37 16.55
N GLU A 155 -12.42 -21.71 17.69
CA GLU A 155 -11.86 -20.38 17.92
C GLU A 155 -10.37 -20.47 18.28
N VAL A 156 -9.54 -19.71 17.58
CA VAL A 156 -8.08 -19.69 17.75
C VAL A 156 -7.57 -18.25 17.80
N SER A 157 -6.41 -18.07 18.43
CA SER A 157 -5.66 -16.81 18.34
C SER A 157 -4.84 -16.80 17.06
N GLY A 158 -5.23 -15.94 16.13
CA GLY A 158 -4.61 -15.84 14.83
C GLY A 158 -3.19 -15.26 14.87
N ARG A 159 -2.36 -15.69 13.93
CA ARG A 159 -0.93 -15.36 13.85
C ARG A 159 -0.66 -14.16 12.96
N ASN A 160 0.40 -13.41 13.28
CA ASN A 160 0.83 -12.23 12.54
C ASN A 160 1.60 -12.60 11.25
N HIS A 161 1.38 -11.86 10.16
CA HIS A 161 2.11 -12.03 8.89
C HIS A 161 2.78 -10.72 8.46
N PRO A 162 4.13 -10.62 8.51
CA PRO A 162 4.84 -9.41 8.11
C PRO A 162 4.63 -9.04 6.63
N ALA A 163 4.59 -7.74 6.33
CA ALA A 163 4.47 -7.25 4.97
C ALA A 163 5.73 -7.53 4.14
N ARG A 164 5.57 -7.96 2.88
CA ARG A 164 6.68 -8.02 1.91
C ARG A 164 6.99 -6.66 1.27
N LEU A 165 6.01 -5.75 1.25
CA LEU A 165 6.13 -4.43 0.65
C LEU A 165 6.47 -3.35 1.70
N THR A 166 7.55 -2.61 1.43
CA THR A 166 7.86 -1.33 2.09
C THR A 166 7.70 -0.22 1.07
N VAL A 167 6.99 0.85 1.42
CA VAL A 167 6.90 2.08 0.61
C VAL A 167 7.60 3.17 1.38
N ARG A 168 8.57 3.84 0.75
CA ARG A 168 9.30 4.95 1.37
C ARG A 168 8.48 6.23 1.29
N ASP A 169 8.79 7.16 2.18
CA ASP A 169 8.29 8.53 2.07
C ASP A 169 8.84 9.14 0.78
N ALA A 170 7.97 9.80 0.02
CA ALA A 170 8.35 10.45 -1.23
C ALA A 170 8.60 11.94 -0.98
N HIS A 171 9.84 12.38 -1.18
CA HIS A 171 10.26 13.76 -1.02
C HIS A 171 10.31 14.47 -2.37
N LEU A 172 10.22 15.80 -2.36
CA LEU A 172 10.30 16.58 -3.59
C LEU A 172 11.66 16.38 -4.29
N THR A 173 11.64 16.31 -5.62
CA THR A 173 12.86 16.36 -6.42
C THR A 173 13.53 17.73 -6.28
N GLU A 174 14.85 17.80 -6.46
CA GLU A 174 15.59 19.07 -6.36
C GLU A 174 15.02 20.16 -7.29
N ASP A 175 14.61 19.77 -8.50
CA ASP A 175 14.05 20.71 -9.47
C ASP A 175 12.65 21.18 -9.06
N SER A 176 11.84 20.31 -8.46
CA SER A 176 10.57 20.72 -7.85
C SER A 176 10.78 21.65 -6.66
N VAL A 177 11.80 21.43 -5.83
CA VAL A 177 12.14 22.36 -4.74
C VAL A 177 12.48 23.74 -5.29
N LYS A 178 13.32 23.83 -6.34
CA LYS A 178 13.68 25.10 -6.99
C LYS A 178 12.47 25.79 -7.60
N LEU A 179 11.53 25.03 -8.17
CA LEU A 179 10.30 25.54 -8.78
C LEU A 179 9.35 26.08 -7.71
N LEU A 180 9.01 25.27 -6.72
CA LEU A 180 8.00 25.58 -5.71
C LEU A 180 8.43 26.71 -4.76
N LYS A 181 9.74 26.89 -4.52
CA LYS A 181 10.27 28.02 -3.75
C LYS A 181 10.03 29.39 -4.40
N LYS A 182 9.76 29.43 -5.71
CA LYS A 182 9.50 30.68 -6.45
C LYS A 182 8.01 31.08 -6.47
N ILE A 183 7.14 30.24 -5.93
CA ILE A 183 5.70 30.49 -5.95
C ILE A 183 5.38 31.61 -4.95
N ASP A 184 4.64 32.61 -5.41
CA ASP A 184 4.09 33.67 -4.57
C ASP A 184 2.62 33.37 -4.22
N SER A 185 2.42 32.47 -3.26
CA SER A 185 1.10 31.99 -2.81
C SER A 185 0.80 32.35 -1.35
N GLN A 186 1.67 33.12 -0.71
CA GLN A 186 1.68 33.38 0.75
C GLN A 186 1.89 32.14 1.63
N LEU A 187 2.03 30.95 1.03
CA LEU A 187 2.38 29.70 1.71
C LEU A 187 3.71 29.16 1.18
N TYR A 188 4.47 28.50 2.06
CA TYR A 188 5.77 27.98 1.68
C TYR A 188 5.63 26.74 0.78
N MET A 189 5.92 26.88 -0.52
CA MET A 189 5.92 25.78 -1.51
C MET A 189 4.56 25.11 -1.75
N THR A 190 3.48 25.66 -1.21
CA THR A 190 2.10 25.17 -1.34
C THR A 190 1.18 26.29 -1.80
N GLU A 191 -0.06 25.98 -2.15
CA GLU A 191 -1.04 27.00 -2.54
C GLU A 191 -2.35 26.85 -1.78
N TRP A 192 -3.06 27.97 -1.63
CA TRP A 192 -4.43 27.99 -1.17
C TRP A 192 -5.38 27.56 -2.29
N LYS A 193 -6.32 26.68 -1.96
CA LYS A 193 -7.54 26.49 -2.75
C LYS A 193 -8.76 26.73 -1.90
N PHE A 194 -9.59 27.65 -2.37
CA PHE A 194 -10.92 27.88 -1.84
C PHE A 194 -11.88 26.82 -2.40
N GLU A 195 -12.62 26.17 -1.53
CA GLU A 195 -13.76 25.33 -1.89
C GLU A 195 -15.02 25.89 -1.24
N ASN A 196 -16.13 25.90 -1.96
CA ASN A 196 -17.41 26.34 -1.41
C ASN A 196 -18.32 25.13 -1.20
N GLY A 197 -18.78 24.92 0.03
CA GLY A 197 -19.96 24.10 0.29
C GLY A 197 -21.20 24.93 -0.02
N LEU A 198 -22.06 24.49 -0.92
CA LEU A 198 -23.31 25.19 -1.23
C LEU A 198 -24.48 24.51 -0.50
N ASP A 199 -25.29 25.29 0.20
CA ASP A 199 -26.62 24.87 0.61
C ASP A 199 -27.48 24.71 -0.65
N ARG A 200 -28.12 23.55 -0.83
CA ARG A 200 -28.87 23.23 -2.05
C ARG A 200 -30.24 23.92 -2.12
N ILE A 201 -30.73 24.44 -1.00
CA ILE A 201 -32.02 25.14 -0.90
C ILE A 201 -31.77 26.65 -0.97
N THR A 202 -30.88 27.16 -0.12
CA THR A 202 -30.64 28.61 -0.02
C THR A 202 -29.58 29.13 -0.99
N SER A 203 -28.85 28.23 -1.66
CA SER A 203 -27.66 28.54 -2.48
C SER A 203 -26.56 29.30 -1.74
N ALA A 204 -26.62 29.38 -0.40
CA ALA A 204 -25.61 30.04 0.41
C ALA A 204 -24.27 29.29 0.32
N ALA A 205 -23.18 30.04 0.11
CA ALA A 205 -21.83 29.49 0.06
C ALA A 205 -21.19 29.51 1.44
N ASN A 206 -20.66 28.36 1.86
CA ASN A 206 -19.78 28.22 3.01
C ASN A 206 -18.36 27.97 2.50
N PRO A 207 -17.55 29.04 2.31
CA PRO A 207 -16.19 28.93 1.79
C PRO A 207 -15.28 28.30 2.85
N ARG A 208 -14.41 27.39 2.41
CA ARG A 208 -13.34 26.80 3.22
C ARG A 208 -12.02 26.90 2.49
N GLN A 209 -10.95 26.97 3.25
CA GLN A 209 -9.61 27.10 2.71
C GLN A 209 -8.83 25.79 2.92
N ILE A 210 -8.24 25.27 1.85
CA ILE A 210 -7.46 24.03 1.89
C ILE A 210 -6.09 24.31 1.31
N GLU A 211 -5.05 24.03 2.08
CA GLU A 211 -3.68 24.01 1.58
C GLU A 211 -3.46 22.78 0.72
N ARG A 212 -2.77 22.93 -0.41
CA ARG A 212 -2.40 21.79 -1.27
C ARG A 212 -1.05 22.01 -1.93
N VAL A 213 -0.41 20.91 -2.31
CA VAL A 213 0.75 20.91 -3.19
C VAL A 213 0.28 21.30 -4.60
N PRO A 214 0.89 22.30 -5.26
CA PRO A 214 0.52 22.74 -6.60
C PRO A 214 0.70 21.64 -7.64
N LYS A 215 -0.04 21.78 -8.75
CA LYS A 215 0.19 20.98 -9.95
C LYS A 215 1.62 21.18 -10.45
N GLY A 216 2.23 20.12 -10.97
CA GLY A 216 3.57 20.13 -11.54
C GLY A 216 4.68 19.79 -10.54
N ALA A 217 4.36 19.67 -9.25
CA ALA A 217 5.29 19.14 -8.27
C ALA A 217 5.64 17.68 -8.58
N GLU A 218 6.92 17.35 -8.44
CA GLU A 218 7.47 16.01 -8.66
C GLU A 218 8.13 15.50 -7.38
N PHE A 219 7.88 14.23 -7.07
CA PHE A 219 8.40 13.53 -5.89
C PHE A 219 9.21 12.29 -6.29
N ASP A 220 10.31 12.05 -5.58
CA ASP A 220 11.10 10.83 -5.67
C ASP A 220 10.35 9.68 -5.01
N PHE A 221 9.84 8.75 -5.83
CA PHE A 221 9.05 7.61 -5.36
C PHE A 221 9.90 6.33 -5.29
N GLU A 222 9.86 5.63 -4.16
CA GLU A 222 10.52 4.33 -3.97
C GLU A 222 9.63 3.35 -3.19
N MET A 223 9.47 2.14 -3.73
CA MET A 223 8.98 0.99 -2.98
C MET A 223 9.93 -0.20 -3.10
N VAL A 224 9.98 -1.02 -2.06
CA VAL A 224 10.86 -2.19 -1.94
C VAL A 224 10.02 -3.42 -1.64
N TYR A 225 10.05 -4.38 -2.55
CA TYR A 225 9.47 -5.71 -2.39
C TYR A 225 10.52 -6.70 -1.88
N THR A 226 10.16 -7.46 -0.84
CA THR A 226 10.99 -8.50 -0.25
C THR A 226 10.64 -9.85 -0.88
N ALA A 227 11.60 -10.43 -1.62
CA ALA A 227 11.40 -11.70 -2.29
C ALA A 227 11.67 -12.87 -1.33
N GLU A 228 10.62 -13.62 -0.98
CA GLU A 228 10.69 -14.81 -0.10
C GLU A 228 10.35 -16.11 -0.85
N VAL A 229 9.34 -16.06 -1.73
CA VAL A 229 8.79 -17.25 -2.41
C VAL A 229 8.72 -16.98 -3.91
N VAL A 230 9.49 -17.73 -4.70
CA VAL A 230 9.62 -17.53 -6.16
C VAL A 230 8.26 -17.51 -6.87
N GLY A 231 7.37 -18.46 -6.54
CA GLY A 231 6.04 -18.56 -7.16
C GLY A 231 5.13 -17.36 -6.93
N HIS A 232 5.40 -16.54 -5.90
CA HIS A 232 4.60 -15.34 -5.62
C HIS A 232 5.15 -14.09 -6.31
N ILE A 233 6.44 -14.03 -6.65
CA ILE A 233 7.11 -12.79 -7.08
C ILE A 233 6.41 -12.13 -8.27
N VAL A 234 6.15 -12.88 -9.34
CA VAL A 234 5.54 -12.32 -10.56
C VAL A 234 4.13 -11.82 -10.28
N GLY A 235 3.31 -12.62 -9.58
CA GLY A 235 1.93 -12.25 -9.24
C GLY A 235 1.87 -11.03 -8.32
N ASP A 236 2.77 -10.96 -7.34
CA ASP A 236 2.87 -9.87 -6.37
C ASP A 236 3.27 -8.56 -7.06
N LEU A 237 4.30 -8.58 -7.90
CA LEU A 237 4.71 -7.40 -8.66
C LEU A 237 3.64 -6.97 -9.66
N LYS A 238 2.94 -7.92 -10.32
CA LYS A 238 1.81 -7.61 -11.22
C LYS A 238 0.72 -6.86 -10.46
N ASN A 239 0.36 -7.32 -9.27
CA ASN A 239 -0.61 -6.63 -8.41
C ASN A 239 -0.15 -5.21 -8.06
N LEU A 240 1.14 -5.00 -7.75
CA LEU A 240 1.67 -3.66 -7.46
C LEU A 240 1.59 -2.72 -8.68
N ILE A 241 1.98 -3.18 -9.87
CA ILE A 241 1.90 -2.37 -11.09
C ILE A 241 0.44 -2.06 -11.46
N VAL A 242 -0.47 -3.03 -11.33
CA VAL A 242 -1.91 -2.81 -11.53
C VAL A 242 -2.46 -1.79 -10.54
N ALA A 243 -2.05 -1.86 -9.27
CA ALA A 243 -2.48 -0.91 -8.25
C ALA A 243 -1.96 0.51 -8.54
N LEU A 244 -0.73 0.65 -9.01
CA LEU A 244 -0.16 1.93 -9.44
C LEU A 244 -0.90 2.49 -10.66
N ALA A 245 -1.25 1.66 -11.64
CA ALA A 245 -2.00 2.10 -12.81
C ALA A 245 -3.40 2.59 -12.44
N ILE A 246 -4.12 1.86 -11.58
CA ILE A 246 -5.43 2.30 -11.07
C ILE A 246 -5.28 3.58 -10.24
N LEU A 247 -4.17 3.77 -9.53
CA LEU A 247 -3.92 4.99 -8.76
C LEU A 247 -3.76 6.23 -9.66
N GLU A 248 -3.25 6.10 -10.89
CA GLU A 248 -3.18 7.22 -11.85
C GLU A 248 -4.58 7.70 -12.29
N ASP A 249 -5.53 6.76 -12.40
CA ASP A 249 -6.95 7.05 -12.73
C ASP A 249 -7.81 7.42 -11.51
N ASP A 250 -7.34 7.08 -10.31
CA ASP A 250 -7.94 7.45 -9.03
C ASP A 250 -7.22 8.70 -8.46
N ALA A 251 -7.50 9.04 -7.20
CA ALA A 251 -6.86 10.13 -6.49
C ALA A 251 -5.98 9.62 -5.35
N LEU A 252 -4.79 10.21 -5.21
CA LEU A 252 -3.96 10.12 -4.02
C LEU A 252 -4.33 11.24 -3.03
N GLY A 253 -4.40 10.90 -1.74
CA GLY A 253 -4.71 11.86 -0.68
C GLY A 253 -6.20 12.20 -0.57
N GLY A 254 -6.49 13.38 -0.02
CA GLY A 254 -7.85 13.84 0.24
C GLY A 254 -8.52 14.57 -0.93
N HIS A 255 -9.84 14.69 -0.87
CA HIS A 255 -10.64 15.52 -1.78
C HIS A 255 -10.61 15.09 -3.27
N GLY A 256 -10.28 13.83 -3.57
CA GLY A 256 -10.22 13.29 -4.93
C GLY A 256 -11.46 13.53 -5.80
N SER A 257 -12.66 13.34 -5.23
CA SER A 257 -13.94 13.60 -5.94
C SER A 257 -14.15 15.07 -6.33
N ARG A 258 -13.34 16.00 -5.79
CA ARG A 258 -13.32 17.42 -6.13
C ARG A 258 -12.13 17.80 -7.04
N GLY A 259 -11.52 16.82 -7.69
CA GLY A 259 -10.44 17.00 -8.66
C GLY A 259 -9.07 17.25 -8.03
N TYR A 260 -8.80 16.67 -6.87
CA TYR A 260 -7.47 16.69 -6.25
C TYR A 260 -6.75 15.36 -6.50
N GLY A 261 -5.42 15.39 -6.41
CA GLY A 261 -4.63 14.18 -6.20
C GLY A 261 -4.49 13.27 -7.41
N LYS A 262 -4.79 13.74 -8.62
CA LYS A 262 -4.38 13.06 -9.85
C LYS A 262 -2.85 13.06 -9.95
N VAL A 263 -2.26 11.87 -10.07
CA VAL A 263 -0.81 11.66 -10.09
C VAL A 263 -0.41 10.82 -11.30
N LYS A 264 0.87 10.90 -11.70
CA LYS A 264 1.43 10.10 -12.78
C LYS A 264 2.83 9.62 -12.43
N PHE A 265 3.14 8.36 -12.70
CA PHE A 265 4.45 7.75 -12.49
C PHE A 265 5.27 7.78 -13.79
N LYS A 266 6.41 8.48 -13.77
CA LYS A 266 7.36 8.58 -14.87
C LYS A 266 8.64 7.81 -14.57
N ASP A 267 9.38 7.44 -15.61
CA ASP A 267 10.74 6.89 -15.50
C ASP A 267 10.83 5.73 -14.50
N ILE A 268 9.92 4.76 -14.65
CA ILE A 268 9.80 3.62 -13.76
C ILE A 268 11.01 2.71 -13.93
N LYS A 269 11.74 2.50 -12.84
CA LYS A 269 12.94 1.68 -12.76
C LYS A 269 12.70 0.52 -11.82
N ILE A 270 12.85 -0.71 -12.31
CA ILE A 270 12.77 -1.95 -11.52
C ILE A 270 14.18 -2.50 -11.37
N CYS A 271 14.76 -2.35 -10.18
CA CYS A 271 16.10 -2.81 -9.83
C CYS A 271 16.02 -4.12 -9.03
N ARG A 272 16.75 -5.15 -9.46
CA ARG A 272 16.76 -6.46 -8.83
C ARG A 272 18.05 -6.64 -8.03
N TYR A 273 17.91 -7.03 -6.77
CA TYR A 273 19.02 -7.30 -5.87
C TYR A 273 18.89 -8.72 -5.32
N PRO A 274 19.37 -9.74 -6.04
CA PRO A 274 19.52 -11.09 -5.51
C PRO A 274 20.35 -11.10 -4.23
N ILE A 275 20.12 -12.08 -3.36
CA ILE A 275 20.80 -12.18 -2.06
C ILE A 275 22.33 -12.20 -2.18
N ASP A 276 22.87 -12.74 -3.27
CA ASP A 276 24.31 -12.86 -3.46
C ASP A 276 24.98 -11.49 -3.64
N LEU A 277 24.33 -10.50 -4.26
CA LEU A 277 24.87 -9.13 -4.36
C LEU A 277 25.06 -8.48 -2.99
N TYR A 278 24.19 -8.81 -2.02
CA TYR A 278 24.35 -8.35 -0.64
C TYR A 278 25.50 -9.04 0.09
N LYS A 279 25.85 -10.28 -0.30
CA LYS A 279 26.99 -11.01 0.28
C LYS A 279 28.32 -10.56 -0.30
N THR A 280 28.35 -10.24 -1.59
CA THR A 280 29.58 -9.81 -2.29
C THR A 280 29.81 -8.31 -2.20
N GLY A 281 28.77 -7.51 -1.96
CA GLY A 281 28.82 -6.04 -1.98
C GLY A 281 28.83 -5.43 -3.39
N GLN A 282 28.71 -6.25 -4.43
CA GLN A 282 28.78 -5.85 -5.84
C GLN A 282 27.41 -5.36 -6.34
N PHE A 283 26.96 -4.21 -5.84
CA PHE A 283 25.64 -3.69 -6.19
C PHE A 283 25.54 -3.15 -7.63
N ASP A 284 26.67 -2.90 -8.29
CA ASP A 284 26.69 -2.44 -9.68
C ASP A 284 26.20 -3.52 -10.66
N ASP A 285 26.24 -4.79 -10.26
CA ASP A 285 25.70 -5.93 -11.03
C ASP A 285 24.16 -6.05 -10.89
N ALA A 286 23.51 -5.10 -10.21
CA ALA A 286 22.06 -5.09 -10.08
C ALA A 286 21.39 -4.90 -11.44
N GLN A 287 20.57 -5.87 -11.81
CA GLN A 287 19.82 -5.82 -13.07
C GLN A 287 18.73 -4.74 -13.00
N LEU A 288 18.70 -3.87 -14.01
CA LEU A 288 17.75 -2.78 -14.15
C LEU A 288 16.84 -3.01 -15.35
N ILE A 289 15.53 -2.86 -15.15
CA ILE A 289 14.58 -2.67 -16.24
C ILE A 289 14.00 -1.27 -16.12
N GLN A 290 13.94 -0.54 -17.23
CA GLN A 290 13.38 0.80 -17.26
C GLN A 290 12.16 0.87 -18.19
N PHE A 291 11.15 1.62 -17.76
CA PHE A 291 9.95 1.93 -18.51
C PHE A 291 9.69 3.43 -18.44
N GLN A 292 9.16 4.00 -19.52
CA GLN A 292 8.82 5.42 -19.55
C GLN A 292 7.62 5.75 -18.65
N ASP A 293 6.61 4.86 -18.63
CA ASP A 293 5.36 5.03 -17.91
C ASP A 293 4.77 3.68 -17.46
N ILE A 294 3.67 3.73 -16.69
CA ILE A 294 3.01 2.54 -16.14
C ILE A 294 2.34 1.68 -17.22
N GLU A 295 1.85 2.29 -18.31
CA GLU A 295 1.19 1.58 -19.41
C GLU A 295 2.17 0.66 -20.14
N ASN A 296 3.37 1.17 -20.45
CA ASN A 296 4.45 0.39 -21.03
C ASN A 296 4.92 -0.72 -20.06
N CYS A 297 4.95 -0.44 -18.76
CA CYS A 297 5.25 -1.45 -17.74
C CYS A 297 4.21 -2.59 -17.75
N LEU A 298 2.92 -2.27 -17.81
CA LEU A 298 1.83 -3.25 -17.88
C LEU A 298 1.88 -4.13 -19.13
N LYS A 299 2.15 -3.53 -20.31
CA LYS A 299 2.25 -4.27 -21.57
C LYS A 299 3.35 -5.33 -21.52
N ARG A 300 4.52 -4.98 -20.95
CA ARG A 300 5.65 -5.93 -20.82
C ARG A 300 5.49 -6.91 -19.65
N PHE A 301 4.52 -6.73 -18.76
CA PHE A 301 4.34 -7.65 -17.63
C PHE A 301 3.94 -9.08 -18.06
N ARG A 302 3.38 -9.25 -19.26
CA ARG A 302 2.99 -10.56 -19.82
C ARG A 302 4.17 -11.48 -20.11
N ILE A 303 5.37 -10.92 -20.31
CA ILE A 303 6.59 -11.66 -20.66
C ILE A 303 7.55 -11.81 -19.46
N LEU A 304 7.13 -11.42 -18.26
CA LEU A 304 7.96 -11.52 -17.06
C LEU A 304 7.86 -12.91 -16.42
N LYS A 305 9.02 -13.49 -16.10
CA LYS A 305 9.17 -14.69 -15.26
C LYS A 305 10.02 -14.39 -14.02
N ALA A 306 10.04 -15.29 -13.04
CA ALA A 306 10.87 -15.18 -11.84
C ALA A 306 11.57 -16.51 -11.56
N ASN A 307 12.82 -16.44 -11.09
CA ASN A 307 13.52 -17.59 -10.52
C ASN A 307 14.35 -17.18 -9.30
N SER A 308 14.87 -18.17 -8.57
CA SER A 308 15.60 -17.95 -7.31
C SER A 308 16.92 -17.19 -7.46
N LYS A 309 17.56 -17.20 -8.64
CA LYS A 309 18.85 -16.55 -8.89
C LYS A 309 18.72 -15.08 -9.32
N SER A 310 17.77 -14.79 -10.20
CA SER A 310 17.60 -13.48 -10.85
C SER A 310 16.46 -12.64 -10.27
N LEU A 311 15.60 -13.24 -9.46
CA LEU A 311 14.32 -12.70 -8.94
C LEU A 311 13.26 -12.41 -10.02
N LEU A 312 13.65 -11.88 -11.18
CA LEU A 312 12.77 -11.54 -12.29
C LEU A 312 13.57 -11.61 -13.61
N ILE A 313 12.94 -12.00 -14.72
CA ILE A 313 13.51 -12.11 -16.07
C ILE A 313 12.45 -11.65 -17.08
N LEU A 314 12.86 -10.93 -18.13
CA LEU A 314 12.04 -10.67 -19.31
C LEU A 314 12.31 -11.79 -20.33
N GLU A 315 11.29 -12.50 -20.81
CA GLU A 315 11.46 -13.42 -21.92
C GLU A 315 11.41 -12.68 -23.27
N GLY A 316 12.32 -13.01 -24.19
CA GLY A 316 12.28 -12.55 -25.57
C GLY A 316 13.16 -11.34 -25.93
N GLU A 317 14.20 -11.04 -25.15
CA GLU A 317 15.33 -10.21 -25.59
C GLU A 317 16.61 -11.07 -25.55
N GLU A 318 16.78 -11.91 -26.58
CA GLU A 318 18.09 -12.19 -27.20
C GLU A 318 18.22 -11.31 -28.45
#